data_AF-A0A954UB56-F1
#
_entry.id   AF-A0A954UB56-F1
#
_cell.length_a   1.000
_cell.length_b   1.000
_cell.length_c   1.000
_cell.angle_alpha   90.00
_cell.angle_beta   90.00
_cell.angle_gamma   90.00
#
_symmetry.space_group_name_H-M   'P 1'
#
loop_
_entity.id
_entity.type
_entity.pdbx_description
1 polymer ?
#
loop_
_entity_poly.entity_id
_entity_poly.type
_entity_poly.pdbx_seq_one_letter_code
_entity_poly.pdbx_strand_id
1 'polypeptide(L)'
;MSRPTWLQKIYWTRFAKPIEERELFKQLVSRPVSSILEIGVGDGQRMRRLAKLVQPAAGCAQVRYIGTDEFESAQDGGRHLSLKQAH
;
A
#
# COMPACT_ATOMS: atom_id res chain seq x y z
N MET A 1 10.82 8.74 -7.84
CA MET A 1 10.91 8.26 -6.44
C MET A 1 12.21 7.50 -6.27
N SER A 2 12.97 7.80 -5.21
CA SER A 2 14.30 7.21 -4.95
C SER A 2 14.19 5.76 -4.48
N ARG A 3 15.16 4.91 -4.85
CA ARG A 3 15.23 3.51 -4.40
C ARG A 3 15.35 3.46 -2.86
N PRO A 4 14.61 2.59 -2.16
CA PRO A 4 14.69 2.46 -0.71
C PRO A 4 16.09 2.04 -0.28
N THR A 5 16.63 2.72 0.74
CA THR A 5 17.96 2.43 1.27
C THR A 5 18.00 1.05 1.93
N TRP A 6 19.19 0.47 2.08
CA TRP A 6 19.34 -0.86 2.68
C TRP A 6 18.71 -0.95 4.09
N LEU A 7 18.88 0.09 4.92
CA LEU A 7 18.24 0.20 6.23
C LEU A 7 16.71 0.20 6.14
N GLN A 8 16.15 0.95 5.18
CA GLN A 8 14.70 0.95 4.94
C GLN A 8 14.21 -0.43 4.52
N LYS A 9 14.95 -1.14 3.65
CA LYS A 9 14.60 -2.51 3.26
C LYS A 9 14.54 -3.45 4.46
N ILE A 10 15.53 -3.40 5.35
CA ILE A 10 15.54 -4.23 6.57
C ILE A 10 14.36 -3.87 7.47
N TYR A 11 14.12 -2.58 7.68
CA TYR A 11 12.99 -2.12 8.49
C TYR A 11 11.67 -2.69 7.96
N TRP A 12 11.38 -2.51 6.67
CA TRP A 12 10.12 -2.95 6.07
C TRP A 12 9.96 -4.46 6.01
N THR A 13 11.06 -5.20 5.87
CA THR A 13 11.02 -6.67 5.76
C THR A 13 11.08 -7.39 7.12
N ARG A 14 11.51 -6.73 8.21
CA ARG A 14 11.74 -7.36 9.52
C ARG A 14 11.07 -6.66 10.70
N PHE A 15 10.87 -5.35 10.67
CA PHE A 15 10.39 -4.56 11.80
C PHE A 15 9.05 -3.87 11.56
N ALA A 16 8.65 -3.67 10.30
CA ALA A 16 7.37 -3.04 9.99
C ALA A 16 6.19 -3.83 10.56
N LYS A 17 5.17 -3.06 10.95
CA LYS A 17 3.88 -3.54 11.46
C LYS A 17 2.77 -3.09 10.49
N PRO A 18 1.67 -3.86 10.38
CA PRO A 18 1.40 -5.14 11.06
C PRO A 18 2.25 -6.29 10.49
N ILE A 19 2.44 -7.36 11.28
CA ILE A 19 3.30 -8.51 10.93
C ILE A 19 2.70 -9.27 9.74
N GLU A 20 1.37 -9.35 9.66
CA GLU A 20 0.62 -10.03 8.61
C GLU A 20 0.90 -9.43 7.22
N GLU A 21 1.14 -8.12 7.13
CA GLU A 21 1.44 -7.43 5.87
C GLU A 21 2.93 -7.45 5.49
N ARG A 22 3.78 -8.08 6.30
CA ARG A 22 5.23 -8.06 6.07
C ARG A 22 5.66 -8.79 4.81
N GLU A 23 4.96 -9.86 4.44
CA GLU A 23 5.19 -10.55 3.16
C GLU A 23 4.84 -9.66 1.96
N LEU A 24 3.77 -8.87 2.07
CA LEU A 24 3.42 -7.87 1.05
C LEU A 24 4.54 -6.82 0.91
N PHE A 25 5.05 -6.28 2.02
CA PHE A 25 6.16 -5.31 1.98
C PHE A 25 7.43 -5.92 1.39
N LYS A 26 7.76 -7.18 1.70
CA LYS A 26 8.89 -7.89 1.08
C LYS A 26 8.74 -7.95 -0.43
N GLN A 27 7.57 -8.32 -0.93
CA GLN A 27 7.34 -8.39 -2.37
C GLN A 27 7.52 -7.03 -3.05
N LEU A 28 6.93 -5.97 -2.50
CA LEU A 28 7.01 -4.61 -3.05
C LEU A 28 8.42 -4.02 -3.04
N VAL A 29 9.22 -4.33 -2.02
CA VAL A 29 10.62 -3.91 -1.94
C VAL A 29 11.49 -4.69 -2.93
N SER A 30 11.16 -5.96 -3.18
CA SER A 30 11.95 -6.86 -4.02
C SER A 30 11.70 -6.69 -5.51
N ARG A 31 10.49 -6.29 -5.90
CA ARG A 31 10.06 -6.23 -7.30
C ARG A 31 9.37 -4.91 -7.60
N PRO A 32 9.75 -4.22 -8.68
CA PRO A 32 9.00 -3.06 -9.11
C PRO A 32 7.63 -3.50 -9.66
N VAL A 33 6.62 -2.66 -9.49
CA VAL A 33 5.23 -2.94 -9.89
C VAL A 33 4.69 -1.79 -10.73
N SER A 34 3.72 -2.10 -11.60
CA SER A 34 3.04 -1.11 -12.45
C SER A 34 1.63 -0.79 -11.96
N SER A 35 1.00 -1.71 -11.23
CA SER A 35 -0.38 -1.55 -10.76
C SER A 35 -0.61 -2.26 -9.42
N ILE A 36 -1.44 -1.67 -8.57
CA ILE A 36 -1.87 -2.20 -7.27
C ILE A 36 -3.39 -2.12 -7.23
N LEU A 37 -4.03 -3.23 -6.87
CA LEU A 37 -5.44 -3.31 -6.53
C LEU A 37 -5.55 -3.63 -5.05
N GLU A 38 -6.19 -2.75 -4.28
CA GLU A 38 -6.50 -2.93 -2.87
C GLU A 38 -8.02 -3.15 -2.73
N ILE A 39 -8.40 -4.21 -2.02
CA ILE A 39 -9.80 -4.55 -1.72
C ILE A 39 -9.98 -4.41 -0.21
N GLY A 40 -10.94 -3.61 0.23
CA GLY A 40 -11.09 -3.17 1.62
C GLY A 40 -9.95 -2.25 2.04
N VAL A 41 -9.97 -1.00 1.55
CA VAL A 41 -8.94 0.01 1.85
C VAL A 41 -8.94 0.40 3.34
N GLY A 42 -10.07 0.25 4.01
CA GLY A 42 -10.28 0.57 5.42
C GLY A 42 -9.96 2.05 5.67
N ASP A 43 -8.98 2.31 6.54
CA ASP A 43 -8.56 3.66 6.94
C ASP A 43 -7.48 4.28 6.04
N GLY A 44 -7.06 3.58 4.98
CA GLY A 44 -6.02 4.05 4.05
C GLY A 44 -4.60 4.08 4.63
N GLN A 45 -4.37 3.58 5.86
CA GLN A 45 -3.03 3.49 6.41
C GLN A 45 -2.16 2.53 5.61
N ARG A 46 -2.77 1.45 5.07
CA ARG A 46 -2.10 0.50 4.19
C ARG A 46 -1.64 1.18 2.91
N MET A 47 -2.53 1.86 2.19
CA MET A 47 -2.19 2.68 1.01
C MET A 47 -1.00 3.61 1.26
N ARG A 48 -0.99 4.35 2.39
CA ARG A 48 0.11 5.26 2.74
C ARG A 48 1.44 4.55 2.93
N ARG A 49 1.44 3.33 3.47
CA ARG A 49 2.63 2.49 3.62
C ARG A 49 3.10 1.96 2.26
N LEU A 50 2.17 1.52 1.41
CA LEU A 50 2.45 1.07 0.05
C LEU A 50 3.09 2.17 -0.80
N ALA A 51 2.54 3.40 -0.75
CA ALA A 51 3.05 4.55 -1.50
C ALA A 51 4.52 4.89 -1.16
N LYS A 52 5.00 4.58 0.05
CA LYS A 52 6.40 4.77 0.45
C LYS A 52 7.34 3.69 -0.07
N LEU A 53 6.79 2.52 -0.37
CA LEU A 53 7.56 1.32 -0.73
C LEU A 53 7.58 1.06 -2.23
N VAL A 54 6.52 1.46 -2.91
CA VAL A 54 6.31 1.08 -4.30
C VAL A 54 7.36 1.71 -5.20
N GLN A 55 7.88 0.89 -6.11
CA GLN A 55 8.78 1.35 -7.16
C GLN A 55 8.10 1.06 -8.50
N PRO A 56 7.97 2.06 -9.40
CA PRO A 56 7.41 1.82 -10.70
C PRO A 56 8.31 0.89 -11.52
N ALA A 57 7.67 0.01 -12.29
CA ALA A 57 8.34 -0.82 -13.29
C ALA A 57 9.04 0.03 -14.36
N ALA A 58 10.07 -0.53 -15.02
CA ALA A 58 10.73 0.14 -16.13
C ALA A 58 9.71 0.48 -17.23
N GLY A 59 9.74 1.71 -17.74
CA GLY A 59 8.76 2.21 -18.71
C GLY A 59 7.41 2.64 -18.10
N CYS A 60 7.23 2.55 -16.78
CA CYS A 60 6.06 3.03 -16.07
C CYS A 60 6.37 4.35 -15.38
N ALA A 61 5.71 5.44 -15.79
CA ALA A 61 5.93 6.76 -15.19
C ALA A 61 5.39 6.85 -13.75
N GLN A 62 4.27 6.17 -13.48
CA GLN A 62 3.59 6.17 -12.19
C GLN A 62 2.85 4.85 -11.97
N VAL A 63 2.89 4.34 -10.73
CA VAL A 63 2.12 3.15 -10.35
C VAL A 63 0.64 3.48 -10.32
N ARG A 64 -0.17 2.69 -11.03
CA ARG A 64 -1.63 2.77 -10.94
C ARG A 64 -2.10 2.14 -9.63
N TYR A 65 -2.83 2.88 -8.81
CA TYR A 65 -3.42 2.35 -7.58
C TYR A 65 -4.94 2.41 -7.69
N ILE A 66 -5.62 1.29 -7.45
CA ILE A 66 -7.07 1.17 -7.43
C ILE A 66 -7.44 0.63 -6.05
N GLY A 67 -8.19 1.42 -5.28
CA GLY A 67 -8.76 1.00 -4.00
C GLY A 67 -10.26 0.76 -4.15
N THR A 68 -10.71 -0.42 -3.79
CA THR A 68 -12.13 -0.80 -3.77
C THR A 68 -12.51 -1.04 -2.33
N ASP A 69 -13.52 -0.34 -1.82
CA ASP A 69 -14.01 -0.48 -0.46
C ASP A 69 -15.54 -0.35 -0.49
N GLU A 70 -16.20 -0.92 0.49
CA GLU A 70 -17.62 -0.68 0.75
C GLU A 70 -17.82 0.73 1.34
N PHE A 71 -16.75 1.37 1.82
CA PHE A 71 -16.72 2.73 2.35
C PHE A 71 -17.83 2.93 3.39
N GLU A 72 -18.85 3.73 3.07
CA GLU A 72 -19.99 4.06 3.94
C GLU A 72 -21.08 2.96 3.98
N SER A 73 -20.97 1.93 3.14
CA SER A 73 -21.93 0.82 3.07
C SER A 73 -21.58 -0.34 4.01
N ALA A 74 -20.37 -0.34 4.61
CA ALA A 74 -19.96 -1.37 5.54
C ALA A 74 -20.76 -1.25 6.84
N GLN A 75 -21.55 -2.28 7.17
CA GLN A 75 -22.42 -2.32 8.36
C GLN A 75 -21.67 -2.69 9.64
N ASP A 76 -20.36 -2.90 9.56
CA ASP A 76 -19.56 -3.56 10.58
C ASP A 76 -19.02 -2.60 11.66
N GLY A 77 -19.35 -1.30 11.59
CA GLY A 77 -18.93 -0.29 12.56
C GLY A 77 -17.42 0.01 12.58
N GLY A 78 -16.67 -0.49 11.60
CA GLY A 78 -15.24 -0.28 11.43
C GLY A 78 -14.87 1.15 11.00
N ARG A 79 -13.57 1.51 11.08
CA ARG A 79 -13.07 2.77 10.51
C ARG A 79 -12.88 2.62 9.00
N HIS A 80 -13.85 3.09 8.24
CA HIS A 80 -13.77 3.20 6.78
C HIS A 80 -13.39 4.63 6.36
N LEU A 81 -12.64 4.76 5.28
CA LEU A 81 -12.46 6.02 4.57
C LEU A 81 -13.83 6.52 4.08
N SER A 82 -14.09 7.82 4.21
CA SER A 82 -15.24 8.40 3.51
C SER A 82 -14.89 8.67 2.06
N LEU A 83 -15.88 8.64 1.16
CA LEU A 83 -15.68 8.89 -0.27
C LEU A 83 -14.99 10.25 -0.54
N LYS A 84 -15.23 11.24 0.32
CA LYS A 84 -14.60 12.57 0.26
C LYS A 84 -13.10 12.57 0.58
N GLN A 85 -12.59 11.55 1.26
CA GLN A 85 -11.17 11.41 1.59
C GLN A 85 -10.39 10.57 0.58
N ALA A 86 -11.10 9.85 -0.29
CA ALA A 86 -10.53 9.02 -1.34
C ALA A 86 -10.37 9.75 -2.69
N HIS A 87 -11.10 10.85 -2.90
CA HIS A 87 -11.08 11.68 -4.10
C HIS A 87 -10.36 13.02 -3.87
#